data_AF-R5M6D7-F1
#
_entry.id   AF-R5M6D7-F1
#
_cell.length_a   1.000
_cell.length_b   1.000
_cell.length_c   1.000
_cell.angle_alpha   90.00
_cell.angle_beta   90.00
_cell.angle_gamma   90.00
#
_symmetry.space_group_name_H-M   'P 1'
#
loop_
_entity.id
_entity.type
_entity.pdbx_description
1 polymer ?
#
loop_
_entity_poly.entity_id
_entity_poly.type
_entity_poly.pdbx_seq_one_letter_code
_entity_poly.pdbx_strand_id
1 'polypeptide(L)'
;MLYEFKITGLKTNLSYLRRIMYAPAFVKGEYDTSFLEKYSRSLQRSNGENEEIENMALIAAYVDYLFNLEENSPVRTVDARPISRWREFGLQKGVLRI
;
A
#
# COMPACT_ATOMS: atom_id res chain seq x y z
N MET A 1 24.67 -6.39 9.63
CA MET A 1 23.49 -6.81 10.41
C MET A 1 22.22 -6.04 10.08
N LEU A 2 21.93 -4.81 10.58
CA LEU A 2 20.62 -4.16 10.32
C LEU A 2 20.26 -3.92 8.83
N TYR A 3 21.26 -3.91 7.94
CA TYR A 3 21.09 -3.73 6.48
C TYR A 3 20.71 -5.00 5.72
N GLU A 4 20.90 -6.17 6.35
CA GLU A 4 20.66 -7.47 5.71
C GLU A 4 19.19 -7.90 5.78
N PHE A 5 18.42 -7.31 6.71
CA PHE A 5 17.01 -7.64 6.87
C PHE A 5 16.17 -7.07 5.72
N LYS A 6 15.52 -7.96 4.98
CA LYS A 6 14.50 -7.64 3.98
C LYS A 6 13.14 -8.11 4.47
N ILE A 7 12.40 -7.21 5.12
CA ILE A 7 11.04 -7.45 5.60
C ILE A 7 10.08 -6.67 4.71
N THR A 8 9.12 -7.35 4.10
CA THR A 8 8.11 -6.78 3.20
C THR A 8 6.71 -7.02 3.77
N GLY A 9 5.74 -6.17 3.42
CA GLY A 9 4.33 -6.34 3.84
C GLY A 9 3.99 -5.92 5.27
N LEU A 10 4.98 -5.49 6.07
CA LEU A 10 4.77 -5.02 7.45
C LEU A 10 5.48 -3.69 7.70
N LYS A 11 4.85 -2.81 8.48
CA LYS A 11 5.49 -1.58 8.97
C LYS A 11 6.51 -1.95 10.05
N THR A 12 7.77 -1.61 9.84
CA THR A 12 8.87 -1.88 10.78
C THR A 12 9.59 -0.60 11.20
N ASN A 13 10.30 -0.65 12.33
CA ASN A 13 11.13 0.44 12.84
C ASN A 13 12.58 0.40 12.30
N LEU A 14 12.88 -0.47 11.34
CA LEU A 14 14.25 -0.73 10.86
C LEU A 14 14.92 0.53 10.31
N SER A 15 14.18 1.34 9.54
CA SER A 15 14.66 2.62 9.00
C SER A 15 14.99 3.64 10.10
N TYR A 16 14.22 3.64 11.19
CA TYR A 16 14.46 4.51 12.34
C TYR A 16 15.73 4.10 13.09
N LEU A 17 15.87 2.80 13.36
CA LEU A 17 17.07 2.23 14.01
C LEU A 17 18.34 2.46 13.18
N ARG A 18 18.26 2.31 11.84
CA ARG A 18 19.37 2.61 10.94
C ARG A 18 19.84 4.06 11.04
N ARG A 19 18.92 5.01 11.21
CA ARG A 19 19.26 6.43 11.36
C ARG A 19 19.91 6.72 12.71
N ILE A 20 19.46 6.06 13.78
CA ILE A 20 20.12 6.14 15.09
C ILE A 20 21.58 5.71 14.96
N MET A 21 21.86 4.60 14.27
CA MET A 21 23.23 4.10 14.10
C MET A 21 24.17 5.07 13.34
N TYR A 22 23.62 5.98 12.52
CA TYR A 22 24.40 7.00 11.81
C TYR A 22 24.43 8.36 12.50
N ALA A 23 23.69 8.55 13.59
CA ALA A 23 23.68 9.82 14.30
C ALA A 23 25.09 10.10 14.87
N PRO A 24 25.68 11.29 14.65
CA PRO A 24 27.05 11.58 15.09
C PRO A 24 27.29 11.35 16.59
N ALA A 25 26.33 11.76 17.43
CA ALA A 25 26.38 11.51 18.87
C ALA A 25 26.34 10.01 19.23
N PHE A 26 25.60 9.20 18.46
CA PHE A 26 25.57 7.75 18.66
C PHE A 26 26.89 7.09 18.28
N VAL A 27 27.49 7.50 17.14
CA VAL A 27 28.79 7.00 16.67
C VAL A 27 29.92 7.34 17.64
N LYS A 28 29.89 8.53 18.25
CA LYS A 28 30.90 8.99 19.22
C LYS A 28 30.69 8.47 20.64
N GLY A 29 29.56 7.82 20.93
CA GLY A 29 29.21 7.41 22.30
C GLY A 29 28.72 8.55 23.20
N GLU A 30 28.43 9.73 22.63
CA GLU A 30 28.00 10.94 23.32
C GLU A 30 26.46 11.02 23.39
N TYR A 31 25.82 10.06 24.05
CA TYR A 31 24.36 10.01 24.17
C TYR A 31 23.90 9.72 25.60
N ASP A 32 22.71 10.22 25.93
CA ASP A 32 22.04 10.06 27.22
C ASP A 32 20.60 9.56 27.01
N THR A 33 19.81 9.45 28.08
CA THR A 33 18.40 9.02 28.00
C THR A 33 17.51 9.99 27.22
N SER A 34 17.92 11.25 27.05
CA SER A 34 17.21 12.28 26.28
C SER A 34 17.63 12.34 24.80
N PHE A 35 18.55 11.47 24.37
CA PHE A 35 19.07 11.45 23.00
C PHE A 35 17.96 11.40 21.93
N LEU A 36 16.95 10.55 22.11
CA LEU A 36 15.88 10.40 21.13
C LEU A 36 15.03 11.66 20.98
N GLU A 37 14.84 12.42 22.06
CA GLU A 37 14.10 13.68 22.04
C GLU A 37 14.89 14.77 21.31
N LYS A 38 16.18 14.91 21.64
CA LYS A 38 17.11 15.87 21.02
C LYS A 38 17.24 15.65 19.50
N TYR A 39 17.32 14.40 19.08
CA TYR A 39 17.51 14.03 17.66
C TYR A 39 16.21 13.69 16.92
N SER A 40 15.04 13.80 17.58
CA SER A 40 13.73 13.40 17.06
C SER A 40 13.46 13.87 15.63
N ARG A 41 13.68 15.16 15.35
CA ARG A 41 13.48 15.77 14.03
C ARG A 41 14.41 15.18 12.95
N SER A 42 15.66 14.89 13.31
CA SER A 42 16.65 14.31 12.38
C SER A 42 16.41 12.81 12.12
N LEU A 43 15.86 12.10 13.11
CA LEU A 43 15.55 10.68 13.00
C LEU A 43 14.27 10.42 12.22
N GLN A 44 13.32 11.36 12.23
CA GLN A 44 12.10 11.29 11.41
C GLN A 44 12.39 11.54 9.92
N ARG A 45 11.72 10.79 9.04
CA ARG A 45 11.83 11.01 7.59
C ARG A 45 11.19 12.36 7.27
N SER A 46 11.91 13.24 6.60
CA SER A 46 11.27 14.34 5.88
C SER A 46 10.53 13.73 4.69
N ASN A 47 9.20 13.83 4.70
CA ASN A 47 8.38 13.57 3.51
C ASN A 47 8.42 14.82 2.61
N GLY A 48 9.64 15.22 2.21
CA GLY A 48 9.77 16.25 1.19
C GLY A 48 9.19 15.74 -0.13
N GLU A 49 8.78 16.68 -0.99
CA GLU A 49 8.39 16.39 -2.37
C GLU A 49 9.55 15.62 -3.03
N ASN A 50 9.31 14.34 -3.29
CA ASN A 50 10.30 13.43 -3.85
C ASN A 50 9.64 12.71 -5.02
N GLU A 51 9.94 13.23 -6.21
CA GLU A 51 9.42 12.75 -7.49
C GLU A 51 9.65 11.24 -7.67
N GLU A 52 10.75 10.68 -7.17
CA GLU A 52 11.01 9.23 -7.27
C GLU A 52 10.01 8.42 -6.44
N ILE A 53 9.62 8.91 -5.26
CA ILE A 53 8.61 8.26 -4.42
C ILE A 53 7.24 8.35 -5.08
N GLU A 54 6.92 9.49 -5.67
CA GLU A 54 5.66 9.70 -6.39
C GLU A 54 5.57 8.80 -7.63
N ASN A 55 6.63 8.75 -8.43
CA ASN A 55 6.73 7.86 -9.59
C ASN A 55 6.62 6.39 -9.19
N MET A 56 7.27 5.98 -8.09
CA MET A 56 7.15 4.62 -7.58
C MET A 56 5.73 4.31 -7.10
N ALA A 57 5.05 5.25 -6.45
CA ALA A 57 3.66 5.10 -6.04
C ALA A 57 2.73 4.99 -7.25
N LEU A 58 2.95 5.78 -8.31
CA LEU A 58 2.20 5.71 -9.57
C LEU A 58 2.36 4.34 -10.24
N ILE A 59 3.60 3.85 -10.37
CA ILE A 59 3.87 2.53 -10.96
C ILE A 59 3.21 1.44 -10.11
N ALA A 60 3.34 1.48 -8.78
CA ALA A 60 2.74 0.50 -7.89
C ALA A 60 1.21 0.48 -8.01
N ALA A 61 0.56 1.65 -8.07
CA ALA A 61 -0.88 1.75 -8.27
C ALA A 61 -1.34 1.22 -9.63
N TYR A 62 -0.56 1.47 -10.69
CA TYR A 62 -0.87 0.94 -12.02
C TYR A 62 -0.73 -0.58 -12.08
N VAL A 63 0.32 -1.13 -11.47
CA VAL A 63 0.51 -2.58 -11.34
C VAL A 63 -0.66 -3.18 -10.55
N ASP A 64 -0.98 -2.63 -9.38
CA ASP A 64 -2.12 -3.07 -8.57
C ASP A 64 -3.43 -3.08 -9.37
N TYR A 65 -3.67 -2.02 -10.17
CA TYR A 65 -4.82 -1.95 -11.06
C TYR A 65 -4.85 -3.10 -12.09
N LEU A 66 -3.74 -3.40 -12.76
CA LEU A 66 -3.68 -4.49 -13.74
C LEU A 66 -3.95 -5.86 -13.10
N PHE A 67 -3.40 -6.12 -11.91
CA PHE A 67 -3.65 -7.35 -11.16
C PHE A 67 -5.12 -7.48 -10.75
N ASN A 68 -5.73 -6.38 -10.29
CA ASN A 68 -7.14 -6.36 -9.88
C ASN A 68 -8.12 -6.40 -11.08
N LEU A 69 -7.65 -6.08 -12.30
CA LEU A 69 -8.45 -6.14 -13.53
C LEU A 69 -8.70 -7.59 -13.98
N GLU A 70 -7.72 -8.48 -13.80
CA GLU A 70 -7.87 -9.90 -14.14
C GLU A 70 -8.89 -10.60 -13.22
N GLU A 71 -8.90 -10.27 -11.93
CA GLU A 71 -9.89 -10.80 -10.97
C GLU A 71 -11.30 -10.26 -11.21
N ASN A 72 -11.44 -9.01 -11.65
CA ASN A 72 -12.74 -8.37 -11.92
C ASN A 72 -13.19 -8.44 -13.37
N SER A 73 -12.45 -9.11 -14.26
CA SER A 73 -12.96 -9.42 -15.60
C SER A 73 -14.22 -10.24 -15.39
N PRO A 74 -15.42 -9.72 -15.73
CA PRO A 74 -16.60 -10.54 -15.65
C PRO A 74 -16.34 -11.64 -16.65
N VAL A 75 -16.07 -12.86 -16.15
CA VAL A 75 -16.29 -14.05 -16.95
C VAL A 75 -17.73 -13.87 -17.40
N ARG A 76 -17.91 -13.43 -18.65
CA ARG A 76 -19.19 -13.43 -19.32
C ARG A 76 -19.50 -14.89 -19.52
N THR A 77 -19.87 -15.56 -18.44
CA THR A 77 -20.79 -16.68 -18.49
C THR A 77 -22.07 -16.04 -18.99
N VAL A 78 -22.15 -15.86 -20.30
CA VAL A 78 -23.44 -15.80 -20.96
C VAL A 78 -24.03 -17.15 -20.63
N ASP A 79 -24.83 -17.19 -19.57
CA ASP A 79 -25.49 -18.41 -19.12
C ASP A 79 -26.48 -18.72 -20.23
N ALA A 80 -26.05 -19.47 -21.25
CA ALA A 80 -26.83 -19.84 -22.43
C ALA A 80 -27.94 -20.85 -22.09
N ARG A 81 -28.19 -21.05 -20.80
CA ARG A 81 -29.29 -21.88 -20.29
C ARG A 81 -30.59 -21.09 -20.49
N PRO A 82 -31.65 -21.74 -20.98
CA PRO A 82 -32.95 -21.11 -21.09
C PRO A 82 -33.38 -20.62 -19.69
N ILE A 83 -33.55 -19.30 -19.55
CA ILE A 83 -34.09 -18.70 -18.33
C ILE A 83 -35.55 -19.15 -18.14
N SER A 84 -35.96 -19.42 -16.91
CA SER A 84 -37.35 -19.81 -16.64
C SER A 84 -38.30 -18.64 -16.88
N ARG A 85 -39.54 -18.94 -17.30
CA ARG A 85 -40.59 -17.93 -17.56
C ARG A 85 -40.90 -17.04 -16.34
N TRP A 86 -40.68 -17.56 -15.12
CA TRP A 86 -40.85 -16.79 -13.88
C TRP A 86 -39.78 -15.72 -13.72
N ARG A 87 -38.53 -16.01 -14.11
CA ARG A 87 -37.41 -15.06 -14.07
C ARG A 87 -37.56 -13.98 -15.13
N GLU A 88 -38.05 -14.34 -16.32
CA GLU A 88 -38.36 -13.40 -17.41
C GLU A 88 -39.44 -12.40 -17.01
N PHE A 89 -40.53 -12.88 -16.40
CA PHE A 89 -41.61 -12.02 -15.90
C PHE A 89 -41.15 -11.04 -14.82
N GLY A 90 -40.28 -11.48 -13.90
CA GLY A 90 -39.69 -10.62 -12.86
C GLY A 90 -38.81 -9.51 -13.43
N LEU A 91 -38.05 -9.80 -14.50
CA LEU A 91 -37.24 -8.80 -15.19
C LEU A 91 -38.10 -7.72 -15.85
N GLN A 92 -39.16 -8.12 -16.56
CA GLN A 92 -40.06 -7.17 -17.23
C GLN A 92 -40.82 -6.26 -16.26
N LYS A 93 -41.24 -6.78 -15.10
CA LYS A 93 -41.92 -5.95 -14.08
C LYS A 93 -40.99 -5.02 -13.32
N GLY A 94 -39.69 -5.32 -13.24
CA GLY A 94 -38.70 -4.42 -12.64
C GLY A 94 -38.45 -3.15 -13.46
N VAL A 95 -38.61 -3.23 -14.79
CA VAL A 95 -38.41 -2.11 -15.73
C VAL A 95 -39.59 -1.13 -15.73
N LEU A 96 -40.77 -1.54 -15.24
CA LEU A 96 -41.98 -0.70 -15.17
C LEU A 96 -42.12 0.08 -13.85
N ARG A 97 -41.08 0.13 -13.01
CA ARG A 97 -41.09 0.91 -11.77
C ARG A 97 -40.40 2.26 -11.98
N ILE A 98 -41.11 3.19 -12.61
CA ILE A 98 -40.90 4.64 -12.53
C ILE A 98 -42.24 5.26 -12.16
#